data_AF-A0AAJ6QU94-F1
#
_entry.id   AF-A0AAJ6QU94-F1
#
_cell.length_a   1.000
_cell.length_b   1.000
_cell.length_c   1.000
_cell.angle_alpha   90.00
_cell.angle_beta   90.00
_cell.angle_gamma   90.00
#
_symmetry.space_group_name_H-M   'P 1'
#
loop_
_entity.id
_entity.type
_entity.pdbx_description
1 polymer ?
#
loop_
_entity_poly.entity_id
_entity_poly.type
_entity_poly.pdbx_seq_one_letter_code
_entity_poly.pdbx_strand_id
1 'polypeptide(L)'
;MSSRLLSCLDAIEKRVEIFRQAVQSLEIEKDSLVEILRRFGDSSELQSLPEAEQEELMLIRTRLLSRVTTVDVTVLTPRTEQQTSALVAVTEILDKLLTRFQKEECKHECERYLNSCLSDPTGPIDEKFQSKVVECTADDQKKIKKKLQAMLRQLEMEQDEQKQQEENLPNGDAHSHNNI
;
A
#
# COMPACT_ATOMS: atom_id res chain seq x y z
N MET A 1 -12.62 -37.29 -21.76
CA MET A 1 -11.51 -36.32 -21.75
C MET A 1 -10.26 -37.01 -21.20
N SER A 2 -9.10 -36.88 -21.84
CA SER A 2 -7.88 -37.61 -21.43
C SER A 2 -7.36 -37.08 -20.10
N SER A 3 -7.41 -37.89 -19.03
CA SER A 3 -6.96 -37.53 -17.67
C SER A 3 -5.51 -37.03 -17.64
N ARG A 4 -4.64 -37.61 -18.49
CA ARG A 4 -3.25 -37.16 -18.65
C ARG A 4 -3.15 -35.73 -19.17
N LEU A 5 -3.98 -35.36 -20.16
CA LEU A 5 -3.98 -34.00 -20.69
C LEU A 5 -4.47 -32.99 -19.65
N LEU A 6 -5.47 -33.35 -18.85
CA LEU A 6 -5.95 -32.51 -17.76
C LEU A 6 -4.85 -32.26 -16.73
N SER A 7 -4.17 -33.30 -16.26
CA SER A 7 -3.04 -33.15 -15.32
C SER A 7 -1.88 -32.32 -15.91
N CYS A 8 -1.64 -32.40 -17.21
CA CYS A 8 -0.67 -31.53 -17.88
C CYS A 8 -1.10 -30.06 -17.85
N LEU A 9 -2.38 -29.76 -18.11
CA LEU A 9 -2.92 -28.41 -18.04
C LEU A 9 -2.84 -27.84 -16.62
N ASP A 10 -3.20 -28.62 -15.60
CA ASP A 10 -3.10 -28.19 -14.19
C ASP A 10 -1.64 -27.86 -13.80
N ALA A 11 -0.68 -28.65 -14.30
CA ALA A 11 0.74 -28.40 -14.07
C ALA A 11 1.23 -27.12 -14.79
N ILE A 12 0.72 -26.86 -16.00
CA ILE A 12 1.01 -25.62 -16.74
C ILE A 12 0.40 -24.41 -16.02
N GLU A 13 -0.85 -24.50 -15.58
CA GLU A 13 -1.54 -23.45 -14.83
C GLU A 13 -0.75 -23.05 -13.58
N LYS A 14 -0.28 -24.02 -12.80
CA LYS A 14 0.59 -23.76 -11.64
C LYS A 14 1.86 -23.01 -12.02
N ARG A 15 2.50 -23.39 -13.14
CA ARG A 15 3.71 -22.70 -13.64
C ARG A 15 3.41 -21.28 -14.11
N VAL A 16 2.25 -21.05 -14.74
CA VAL A 16 1.80 -19.72 -15.12
C VAL A 16 1.61 -18.85 -13.89
N GLU A 17 0.99 -19.37 -12.82
CA GLU A 17 0.78 -18.60 -11.59
C GLU A 17 2.12 -18.27 -10.89
N ILE A 18 3.07 -19.21 -10.83
CA ILE A 18 4.43 -18.95 -10.34
C ILE A 18 5.12 -17.86 -11.17
N PHE A 19 5.00 -17.92 -12.50
CA PHE A 19 5.56 -16.90 -13.39
C PHE A 19 4.95 -15.52 -13.12
N ARG A 20 3.62 -15.42 -12.99
CA ARG A 20 2.93 -14.17 -12.64
C ARG A 20 3.42 -13.61 -11.30
N GLN A 21 3.60 -14.46 -10.29
CA GLN A 21 4.13 -14.04 -8.99
C GLN A 21 5.56 -13.53 -9.08
N ALA A 22 6.43 -14.17 -9.87
CA ALA A 22 7.79 -13.71 -10.09
C ALA A 22 7.83 -12.32 -10.76
N VAL A 23 6.96 -12.08 -11.75
CA VAL A 23 6.83 -10.77 -12.42
C VAL A 23 6.34 -9.70 -11.43
N GLN A 24 5.36 -10.01 -10.57
CA GLN A 24 4.91 -9.08 -9.52
C GLN A 24 6.03 -8.72 -8.54
N SER A 25 6.86 -9.68 -8.14
CA SER A 25 8.01 -9.42 -7.27
C SER A 25 9.03 -8.47 -7.93
N LEU A 26 9.31 -8.65 -9.22
CA LEU A 26 10.19 -7.77 -9.99
C LEU A 26 9.61 -6.36 -10.15
N GLU A 27 8.29 -6.24 -10.34
CA GLU A 27 7.58 -4.96 -10.38
C GLU A 27 7.73 -4.20 -9.04
N ILE A 28 7.53 -4.89 -7.91
CA ILE A 28 7.71 -4.33 -6.55
C ILE A 28 9.18 -3.93 -6.31
N GLU A 29 10.14 -4.76 -6.71
CA GLU A 29 11.56 -4.46 -6.57
C GLU A 29 11.95 -3.21 -7.37
N LYS A 30 11.46 -3.08 -8.60
CA LYS A 30 11.67 -1.89 -9.44
C LYS A 30 11.16 -0.64 -8.73
N ASP A 31 9.92 -0.66 -8.24
CA ASP A 31 9.31 0.48 -7.55
C ASP A 31 10.07 0.83 -6.26
N SER A 32 10.52 -0.17 -5.51
CA SER A 32 11.37 0.01 -4.32
C SER A 32 12.69 0.69 -4.65
N LEU A 33 13.39 0.26 -5.71
CA LEU A 33 14.64 0.89 -6.16
C LEU A 33 14.44 2.35 -6.59
N VAL A 34 13.36 2.63 -7.32
CA VAL A 34 12.99 4.00 -7.69
C VAL A 34 12.75 4.85 -6.45
N GLU A 35 12.03 4.32 -5.46
CA GLU A 35 11.74 5.04 -4.22
C GLU A 35 12.99 5.29 -3.37
N ILE A 36 13.87 4.30 -3.22
CA ILE A 36 15.16 4.46 -2.53
C ILE A 36 15.99 5.56 -3.19
N LEU A 37 16.09 5.54 -4.52
CA LEU A 37 16.81 6.58 -5.26
C LEU A 37 16.15 7.94 -5.11
N ARG A 38 14.81 8.03 -5.04
CA ARG A 38 14.12 9.29 -4.77
C ARG A 38 14.51 9.86 -3.41
N ARG A 39 14.33 9.06 -2.35
CA ARG A 39 14.66 9.43 -0.96
C ARG A 39 16.13 9.78 -0.78
N PHE A 40 17.04 9.15 -1.51
CA PHE A 40 18.47 9.52 -1.50
C PHE A 40 18.68 10.99 -1.88
N GLY A 41 17.92 11.52 -2.84
CA GLY A 41 18.05 12.94 -3.24
C GLY A 41 17.45 13.92 -2.25
N ASP A 42 16.58 13.46 -1.36
CA ASP A 42 15.93 14.28 -0.34
C ASP A 42 16.67 14.23 1.00
N SER A 43 17.81 13.53 1.08
CA SER A 43 18.52 13.32 2.34
C SER A 43 19.20 14.58 2.85
N SER A 44 19.09 14.83 4.15
CA SER A 44 19.72 15.96 4.82
C SER A 44 21.26 15.88 4.80
N GLU A 45 21.78 14.66 4.78
CA GLU A 45 23.20 14.33 4.69
C GLU A 45 23.76 14.76 3.33
N LEU A 46 23.00 14.59 2.24
CA LEU A 46 23.41 15.07 0.92
C LEU A 46 23.43 16.61 0.85
N GLN A 47 22.58 17.28 1.62
CA GLN A 47 22.52 18.75 1.67
C GLN A 47 23.64 19.38 2.50
N SER A 48 24.28 18.62 3.40
CA SER A 48 25.40 19.12 4.22
C SER A 48 26.77 18.97 3.56
N LEU A 49 26.84 18.29 2.41
CA LEU A 49 28.07 18.11 1.64
C LEU A 49 28.45 19.37 0.84
N PRO A 50 29.73 19.52 0.47
CA PRO A 50 30.17 20.53 -0.49
C PRO A 50 29.42 20.40 -1.83
N GLU A 51 29.17 21.52 -2.49
CA GLU A 51 28.42 21.60 -3.75
C GLU A 51 28.96 20.65 -4.83
N ALA A 52 30.28 20.55 -4.96
CA ALA A 52 30.92 19.67 -5.95
C ALA A 52 30.64 18.17 -5.68
N GLU A 53 30.65 17.75 -4.41
CA GLU A 53 30.35 16.37 -4.02
C GLU A 53 28.85 16.06 -4.19
N GLN A 54 28.01 17.03 -3.86
CA GLN A 54 26.56 16.92 -4.07
C GLN A 54 26.23 16.74 -5.55
N GLU A 55 26.82 17.55 -6.44
CA GLU A 55 26.61 17.45 -7.88
C GLU A 55 27.01 16.07 -8.41
N GLU A 56 28.19 15.57 -8.02
CA GLU A 56 28.67 14.24 -8.42
C GLU A 56 27.70 13.12 -7.99
N LEU A 57 27.28 13.14 -6.72
CA LEU A 57 26.34 12.14 -6.20
C LEU A 57 24.97 12.22 -6.89
N MET A 58 24.49 13.43 -7.20
CA MET A 58 23.23 13.63 -7.91
C MET A 58 23.29 13.17 -9.37
N LEU A 59 24.44 13.30 -10.04
CA LEU A 59 24.66 12.72 -11.36
C LEU A 59 24.63 11.19 -11.31
N ILE A 60 25.25 10.58 -10.30
CA ILE A 60 25.23 9.12 -10.10
C ILE A 60 23.80 8.64 -9.85
N ARG A 61 23.06 9.29 -8.95
CA ARG A 61 21.65 9.01 -8.66
C ARG A 61 20.80 9.08 -9.94
N THR A 62 20.94 10.16 -10.71
CA THR A 62 20.19 10.36 -11.97
C THR A 62 20.48 9.26 -12.98
N ARG A 63 21.75 8.86 -13.12
CA ARG A 63 22.16 7.74 -13.97
C ARG A 63 21.53 6.42 -13.52
N LEU A 64 21.51 6.14 -12.21
CA LEU A 64 20.88 4.93 -11.68
C LEU A 64 19.36 4.94 -11.90
N LEU A 65 18.71 6.09 -11.69
CA LEU A 65 17.29 6.27 -11.92
C LEU A 65 16.94 6.02 -13.40
N SER A 66 17.72 6.60 -14.32
CA SER A 66 17.58 6.36 -15.75
C SER A 66 17.68 4.87 -16.08
N ARG A 67 18.69 4.17 -15.53
CA ARG A 67 18.88 2.74 -15.77
C ARG A 67 17.72 1.88 -15.26
N VAL A 68 17.23 2.11 -14.04
CA VAL A 68 16.10 1.31 -13.52
C VAL A 68 14.82 1.56 -14.33
N THR A 69 14.62 2.78 -14.84
CA THR A 69 13.47 3.10 -15.69
C THR A 69 13.52 2.50 -17.10
N THR A 70 14.66 1.95 -17.54
CA THR A 70 14.74 1.20 -18.81
C THR A 70 14.07 -0.18 -18.74
N VAL A 71 13.77 -0.66 -17.53
CA VAL A 71 13.10 -1.94 -17.31
C VAL A 71 11.61 -1.69 -17.13
N ASP A 72 10.80 -2.30 -17.99
CA ASP A 72 9.35 -2.31 -17.86
C ASP A 72 8.85 -3.73 -17.52
N VAL A 73 8.22 -3.87 -16.36
CA VAL A 73 7.73 -5.14 -15.82
C VAL A 73 6.35 -4.89 -15.25
N THR A 74 5.34 -5.59 -15.78
CA THR A 74 3.96 -5.46 -15.31
C THR A 74 3.20 -6.76 -15.53
N VAL A 75 2.39 -7.15 -14.54
CA VAL A 75 1.37 -8.19 -14.75
C VAL A 75 0.06 -7.55 -15.19
N LEU A 76 -0.34 -7.82 -16.43
CA LEU A 76 -1.65 -7.45 -16.92
C LEU A 76 -2.75 -8.27 -16.22
N THR A 77 -3.74 -7.56 -15.67
CA THR A 77 -4.99 -8.16 -15.18
C THR A 77 -6.06 -7.90 -16.23
N PRO A 78 -6.43 -8.90 -17.07
CA PRO A 78 -7.50 -8.74 -18.04
C PRO A 78 -8.82 -8.52 -17.31
N ARG A 79 -9.62 -7.57 -17.79
CA ARG A 79 -10.91 -7.19 -17.20
C ARG A 79 -11.96 -7.04 -18.28
N THR A 80 -13.20 -7.38 -17.94
CA THR A 80 -14.37 -6.96 -18.71
C THR A 80 -14.68 -5.48 -18.43
N GLU A 81 -15.56 -4.88 -19.24
CA GLU A 81 -16.06 -3.51 -18.98
C GLU A 81 -16.74 -3.42 -17.60
N GLN A 82 -17.52 -4.43 -17.23
CA GLN A 82 -18.16 -4.51 -15.91
C GLN A 82 -17.13 -4.57 -14.78
N GLN A 83 -16.12 -5.44 -14.88
CA GLN A 83 -15.04 -5.54 -13.89
C GLN A 83 -14.25 -4.23 -13.77
N THR A 84 -14.05 -3.54 -14.88
CA THR A 84 -13.37 -2.23 -14.90
C THR A 84 -14.22 -1.17 -14.20
N SER A 85 -15.52 -1.10 -14.50
CA SER A 85 -16.45 -0.17 -13.83
C SER A 85 -16.56 -0.46 -12.33
N ALA A 86 -16.58 -1.73 -11.93
CA ALA A 86 -16.60 -2.13 -10.53
C ALA A 86 -15.32 -1.68 -9.81
N LEU A 87 -14.15 -1.92 -10.41
CA LEU A 87 -12.87 -1.50 -9.86
C LEU A 87 -12.77 0.03 -9.71
N VAL A 88 -13.24 0.80 -10.69
CA VAL A 88 -13.30 2.26 -10.60
C VAL A 88 -14.17 2.68 -9.42
N ALA A 89 -15.38 2.13 -9.31
CA ALA A 89 -16.29 2.46 -8.21
C ALA A 89 -15.71 2.09 -6.83
N VAL A 90 -15.02 0.95 -6.70
CA VAL A 90 -14.32 0.58 -5.46
C VAL A 90 -13.17 1.55 -5.16
N THR A 91 -12.38 1.90 -6.19
CA THR A 91 -11.24 2.81 -6.04
C THR A 91 -11.69 4.19 -5.56
N GLU A 92 -12.76 4.74 -6.13
CA GLU A 92 -13.35 6.01 -5.68
C GLU A 92 -13.80 5.98 -4.21
N ILE A 93 -14.32 4.85 -3.73
CA ILE A 93 -14.68 4.69 -2.32
C ILE A 93 -13.42 4.74 -1.45
N LEU A 94 -12.36 4.03 -1.84
CA LEU A 94 -11.08 4.03 -1.12
C LEU A 94 -10.40 5.40 -1.13
N ASP A 95 -10.47 6.13 -2.24
CA ASP A 95 -9.88 7.46 -2.34
C ASP A 95 -10.62 8.45 -1.45
N LYS A 96 -11.96 8.37 -1.38
CA LYS A 96 -12.76 9.16 -0.41
C LYS A 96 -12.44 8.82 1.04
N LEU A 97 -12.06 7.57 1.32
CA LEU A 97 -11.58 7.19 2.65
C LEU A 97 -10.22 7.83 2.95
N LEU A 98 -9.27 7.76 2.00
CA LEU A 98 -7.95 8.39 2.12
C LEU A 98 -8.01 9.91 2.32
N THR A 99 -8.98 10.62 1.72
CA THR A 99 -9.13 12.07 1.96
C THR A 99 -9.49 12.42 3.40
N ARG A 100 -9.98 11.46 4.19
CA ARG A 100 -10.40 11.64 5.59
C ARG A 100 -9.51 10.85 6.56
N PHE A 101 -8.32 10.44 6.11
CA PHE A 101 -7.45 9.49 6.81
C PHE A 101 -7.13 9.89 8.26
N GLN A 102 -6.96 11.19 8.54
CA GLN A 102 -6.60 11.71 9.85
C GLN A 102 -7.77 11.73 10.88
N LYS A 103 -8.96 11.26 10.52
CA LYS A 103 -10.12 11.23 11.42
C LYS A 103 -10.28 9.86 12.05
N GLU A 104 -10.52 9.80 13.36
CA GLU A 104 -10.83 8.55 14.10
C GLU A 104 -11.90 7.69 13.41
N GLU A 105 -12.94 8.33 12.86
CA GLU A 105 -14.04 7.69 12.13
C GLU A 105 -13.56 6.89 10.91
N CYS A 106 -12.42 7.26 10.32
CA CYS A 106 -11.81 6.60 9.18
C CYS A 106 -11.39 5.16 9.52
N LYS A 107 -10.93 4.92 10.75
CA LYS A 107 -10.51 3.59 11.19
C LYS A 107 -11.67 2.59 11.14
N HIS A 108 -12.81 2.95 11.72
CA HIS A 108 -14.00 2.10 11.70
C HIS A 108 -14.57 1.90 10.30
N GLU A 109 -14.53 2.91 9.43
CA GLU A 109 -14.88 2.75 8.02
C GLU A 109 -13.91 1.78 7.30
N CYS A 110 -12.61 1.90 7.54
CA CYS A 110 -11.58 1.02 6.97
C CYS A 110 -11.74 -0.43 7.45
N GLU A 111 -11.99 -0.65 8.74
CA GLU A 111 -12.31 -1.97 9.33
C GLU A 111 -13.54 -2.58 8.68
N ARG A 112 -14.61 -1.78 8.51
CA ARG A 112 -15.86 -2.22 7.87
C ARG A 112 -15.63 -2.65 6.42
N TYR A 113 -14.88 -1.88 5.63
CA TYR A 113 -14.55 -2.26 4.26
C TYR A 113 -13.60 -3.46 4.19
N LEU A 114 -12.67 -3.58 5.13
CA LEU A 114 -11.79 -4.75 5.21
C LEU A 114 -12.61 -6.02 5.49
N ASN A 115 -13.56 -5.97 6.42
CA ASN A 115 -14.47 -7.07 6.70
C ASN A 115 -15.32 -7.45 5.48
N SER A 116 -15.77 -6.47 4.68
CA SER A 116 -16.46 -6.74 3.41
C SER A 116 -15.61 -7.53 2.39
N CYS A 117 -14.29 -7.58 2.56
CA CYS A 117 -13.38 -8.36 1.70
C CYS A 117 -13.11 -9.78 2.25
N LEU A 118 -13.69 -10.16 3.38
CA LEU A 118 -13.51 -11.47 4.01
C LEU A 118 -14.65 -12.41 3.64
N SER A 119 -14.32 -13.68 3.44
CA SER A 119 -15.34 -14.74 3.30
C SER A 119 -16.12 -14.93 4.61
N ASP A 120 -15.42 -14.82 5.75
CA ASP A 120 -15.99 -14.93 7.09
C ASP A 120 -15.66 -13.62 7.87
N PRO A 121 -16.54 -12.61 7.81
CA PRO A 121 -16.31 -11.33 8.49
C PRO A 121 -16.44 -11.49 10.01
N THR A 122 -15.51 -10.89 10.77
CA THR A 122 -15.50 -10.91 12.24
C THR A 122 -16.15 -9.66 12.86
N GLY A 123 -16.66 -8.76 12.03
CA GLY A 123 -17.28 -7.50 12.45
C GLY A 123 -18.24 -6.95 11.39
N PRO A 124 -18.69 -5.68 11.53
CA PRO A 124 -19.60 -5.05 10.61
C PRO A 124 -19.05 -5.04 9.18
N ILE A 125 -19.93 -5.24 8.20
CA ILE A 125 -19.62 -5.13 6.77
C ILE A 125 -20.40 -3.98 6.13
N ASP A 126 -19.89 -3.52 5.00
CA ASP A 126 -20.60 -2.67 4.06
C ASP A 126 -21.01 -3.52 2.84
N GLU A 127 -22.31 -3.86 2.75
CA GLU A 127 -22.85 -4.72 1.69
C GLU A 127 -22.73 -4.09 0.29
N LYS A 128 -22.85 -2.76 0.20
CA LYS A 128 -22.73 -2.05 -1.09
C LYS A 128 -21.30 -2.12 -1.60
N PHE A 129 -20.33 -1.92 -0.71
CA PHE A 129 -18.93 -2.10 -1.02
C PHE A 129 -18.61 -3.55 -1.38
N GLN A 130 -19.10 -4.51 -0.59
CA GLN A 130 -18.89 -5.94 -0.84
C GLN A 130 -19.40 -6.35 -2.23
N SER A 131 -20.63 -5.96 -2.60
CA SER A 131 -21.19 -6.26 -3.93
C SER A 131 -20.28 -5.77 -5.06
N LYS A 132 -19.76 -4.54 -4.94
CA LYS A 132 -18.83 -3.98 -5.95
C LYS A 132 -17.50 -4.73 -5.98
N VAL A 133 -16.97 -5.12 -4.83
CA VAL A 133 -15.71 -5.89 -4.75
C VAL A 133 -15.86 -7.27 -5.39
N VAL A 134 -16.99 -7.96 -5.17
CA VAL A 134 -17.24 -9.29 -5.77
C VAL A 134 -17.33 -9.22 -7.30
N GLU A 135 -17.78 -8.09 -7.86
CA GLU A 135 -17.79 -7.86 -9.31
C GLU A 135 -16.39 -7.61 -9.91
N CYS A 136 -15.37 -7.33 -9.09
CA CYS A 136 -13.98 -7.20 -9.54
C CYS A 136 -13.34 -8.57 -9.81
N THR A 137 -12.18 -8.57 -10.48
CA THR A 137 -11.41 -9.82 -10.65
C THR A 137 -10.88 -10.32 -9.30
N ALA A 138 -10.61 -11.62 -9.19
CA ALA A 138 -10.01 -12.20 -7.98
C ALA A 138 -8.66 -11.55 -7.60
N ASP A 139 -7.88 -11.12 -8.59
CA ASP A 139 -6.62 -10.40 -8.36
C ASP A 139 -6.88 -9.01 -7.78
N ASP A 140 -7.88 -8.29 -8.28
CA ASP A 140 -8.27 -6.98 -7.75
C ASP A 140 -8.82 -7.10 -6.33
N GLN A 141 -9.65 -8.10 -6.05
CA GLN A 141 -10.15 -8.37 -4.70
C GLN A 141 -9.01 -8.55 -3.70
N LYS A 142 -7.98 -9.33 -4.06
CA LYS A 142 -6.76 -9.49 -3.26
C LYS A 142 -6.00 -8.17 -3.08
N LYS A 143 -5.86 -7.37 -4.14
CA LYS A 143 -5.18 -6.06 -4.10
C LYS A 143 -5.93 -5.06 -3.21
N ILE A 144 -7.25 -4.96 -3.34
CA ILE A 144 -8.13 -4.12 -2.53
C ILE A 144 -8.01 -4.49 -1.05
N LYS A 145 -8.10 -5.79 -0.73
CA LYS A 145 -7.91 -6.28 0.64
C LYS A 145 -6.54 -5.90 1.20
N LYS A 146 -5.46 -6.11 0.44
CA LYS A 146 -4.10 -5.72 0.87
C LYS A 146 -3.97 -4.21 1.09
N LYS A 147 -4.58 -3.38 0.22
CA LYS A 147 -4.59 -1.92 0.37
C LYS A 147 -5.29 -1.50 1.66
N LEU A 148 -6.47 -2.04 1.95
CA LEU A 148 -7.20 -1.80 3.20
C LEU A 148 -6.42 -2.26 4.44
N GLN A 149 -5.75 -3.41 4.38
CA GLN A 149 -4.87 -3.86 5.48
C GLN A 149 -3.69 -2.92 5.72
N ALA A 150 -3.08 -2.38 4.65
CA ALA A 150 -1.99 -1.43 4.77
C ALA A 150 -2.46 -0.10 5.35
N MET A 151 -3.60 0.40 4.88
CA MET A 151 -4.25 1.59 5.41
C MET A 151 -4.57 1.46 6.90
N LEU A 152 -5.18 0.35 7.32
CA LEU A 152 -5.53 0.13 8.72
C LEU A 152 -4.30 0.14 9.63
N ARG A 153 -3.21 -0.53 9.22
CA ARG A 153 -1.95 -0.51 9.95
C ARG A 153 -1.37 0.90 10.09
N GLN A 154 -1.44 1.71 9.04
CA GLN A 154 -0.97 3.11 9.08
C GLN A 154 -1.79 3.93 10.08
N LEU A 155 -3.12 3.77 10.09
CA LEU A 155 -3.99 4.45 11.06
C LEU A 155 -3.67 4.03 12.50
N GLU A 156 -3.42 2.74 12.74
CA GLU A 156 -3.03 2.23 14.06
C GLU A 156 -1.71 2.85 14.53
N MET A 157 -0.71 2.92 13.65
CA MET A 157 0.58 3.56 13.95
C MET A 157 0.43 5.04 14.29
N GLU A 158 -0.34 5.80 13.50
CA GLU A 158 -0.57 7.24 13.75
C GLU A 158 -1.29 7.48 15.10
N GLN A 159 -2.26 6.62 15.47
CA GLN A 159 -2.95 6.71 16.75
C GLN A 159 -2.04 6.39 17.93
N ASP A 160 -1.19 5.37 17.80
CA ASP A 160 -0.25 4.99 18.86
C ASP A 160 0.82 6.07 19.08
N GLU A 161 1.26 6.75 18.02
CA GLU A 161 2.17 7.90 18.10
C GLU A 161 1.51 9.10 18.80
N GLN A 162 0.24 9.39 18.51
CA GLN A 162 -0.50 10.48 19.17
C GLN A 162 -0.68 10.24 20.67
N LYS A 163 -1.04 9.02 21.07
CA LYS A 163 -1.18 8.65 22.49
C LYS A 163 0.14 8.78 23.25
N GLN A 164 1.25 8.35 22.65
CA GLN A 164 2.58 8.49 23.25
C GLN A 164 3.02 9.96 23.39
N GLN A 165 2.59 10.85 22.49
CA GLN A 165 2.87 12.29 22.63
C GLN A 165 2.05 12.91 23.77
N GLU A 166 0.79 12.50 23.94
CA GLU A 166 -0.07 12.97 25.04
C GLU A 166 0.40 12.48 26.42
N GLU A 167 0.89 11.25 26.54
CA GLU A 167 1.44 10.70 27.80
C GLU A 167 2.80 11.29 28.19
N ASN A 168 3.53 11.90 27.26
CA ASN A 168 4.83 12.53 27.50
C ASN A 168 4.75 14.06 27.78
N LEU A 169 3.55 14.64 27.90
CA LEU A 169 3.44 16.02 28.38
C LEU A 169 3.90 16.10 29.86
N PRO A 170 4.84 17.00 30.22
CA PRO A 170 5.24 17.14 31.61
C PRO A 170 4.04 17.57 32.44
N ASN A 171 3.68 16.73 33.42
CA ASN A 171 2.78 17.14 34.51
C ASN A 171 3.34 18.44 35.07
N GLY A 172 2.65 19.56 34.83
CA GLY A 172 3.05 20.85 35.35
C GLY A 172 3.18 20.75 36.86
N ASP A 173 4.42 20.85 37.35
CA ASP A 173 4.74 20.90 38.77
C ASP A 173 4.02 22.10 39.40
N ALA A 174 2.87 21.84 40.03
CA ALA A 174 2.30 22.71 41.02
C ALA A 174 3.17 22.61 42.29
N HIS A 175 4.35 23.25 42.26
CA HIS A 175 5.12 23.58 43.45
C HIS A 175 5.12 25.09 43.64
N SER A 176 3.98 25.63 44.05
CA SER A 176 3.98 26.89 44.80
C SER A 176 4.38 26.59 46.24
N HIS A 177 5.70 26.48 46.46
CA HIS A 177 6.29 26.65 47.79
C HIS A 177 6.89 28.06 47.92
N ASN A 178 6.16 28.86 48.69
CA ASN A 178 6.64 29.67 49.81
C ASN A 178 7.37 31.02 49.60
N ASN A 179 6.79 32.03 50.26
CA ASN A 179 7.36 33.17 50.99
C ASN A 179 8.51 33.99 50.39
N ILE A 180 8.29 35.31 50.27
CA ILE A 180 8.69 36.36 51.24
C ILE A 180 7.75 37.56 51.06
#